data_AF-A0A517T050-F1
#
_entry.id   AF-A0A517T050-F1
#
_cell.length_a   1.000
_cell.length_b   1.000
_cell.length_c   1.000
_cell.angle_alpha   90.00
_cell.angle_beta   90.00
_cell.angle_gamma   90.00
#
_symmetry.space_group_name_H-M   'P 1'
#
loop_
_entity.id
_entity.type
_entity.pdbx_description
1 polymer ?
#
loop_
_entity_poly.entity_id
_entity_poly.type
_entity_poly.pdbx_seq_one_letter_code
_entity_poly.pdbx_strand_id
1 'polypeptide(L)'
;MFGLGPFEMAVIGVIAVVLFGGSLPEVARKAGAVYREFRGRLDDVQREFRSAEYEASKAINPYATSDGQEDGDDEETAEPVAPKFTPPS
;
A
#
# COMPACT_ATOMS: atom_id res chain seq x y z
N MET A 1 -8.19 -19.92 -16.86
CA MET A 1 -7.53 -21.18 -17.25
C MET A 1 -6.07 -21.21 -16.78
N PHE A 2 -5.81 -21.06 -15.49
CA PHE A 2 -4.47 -21.26 -14.94
C PHE A 2 -4.58 -22.39 -13.91
N GLY A 3 -4.53 -23.62 -14.41
CA GLY A 3 -4.65 -24.85 -13.64
C GLY A 3 -3.35 -25.21 -12.94
N LEU A 4 -2.80 -24.29 -12.14
CA LEU A 4 -1.70 -24.61 -11.23
C LEU A 4 -2.31 -25.08 -9.91
N GLY A 5 -2.59 -26.37 -9.82
CA GLY A 5 -2.97 -27.01 -8.58
C GLY A 5 -1.74 -27.29 -7.70
N PRO A 6 -1.98 -27.78 -6.47
CA PRO A 6 -0.91 -28.17 -5.56
C PRO A 6 0.03 -29.24 -6.17
N PHE A 7 -0.50 -30.11 -7.03
CA PHE A 7 0.29 -31.16 -7.69
C PHE A 7 1.25 -30.58 -8.74
N GLU A 8 0.77 -29.68 -9.60
CA GLU A 8 1.59 -29.01 -10.60
C GLU A 8 2.72 -28.19 -9.94
N MET A 9 2.42 -27.51 -8.83
CA MET A 9 3.43 -26.78 -8.05
C MET A 9 4.50 -27.72 -7.47
N ALA A 10 4.12 -28.91 -7.02
CA ALA A 10 5.08 -29.91 -6.54
C ALA A 10 5.99 -30.41 -7.68
N VAL A 11 5.44 -30.69 -8.86
CA VAL A 11 6.21 -31.11 -10.04
C VAL A 11 7.22 -30.03 -10.45
N ILE A 12 6.79 -28.76 -10.48
CA ILE A 12 7.68 -27.63 -10.75
C ILE A 12 8.78 -27.53 -9.69
N GLY A 13 8.43 -27.74 -8.41
CA GLY A 13 9.40 -27.77 -7.31
C GLY A 13 10.46 -28.86 -7.49
N VAL A 14 10.07 -30.08 -7.89
CA VAL A 14 11.00 -31.18 -8.19
C VAL A 14 11.91 -30.82 -9.36
N ILE A 15 11.35 -30.28 -10.45
CA ILE A 15 12.14 -29.84 -11.61
C ILE A 15 13.15 -28.77 -11.20
N ALA A 16 12.74 -27.80 -10.39
CA ALA A 16 13.63 -26.79 -9.86
C ALA A 16 14.77 -27.41 -9.03
N VAL A 17 14.49 -28.38 -8.16
CA VAL A 17 15.53 -29.09 -7.40
C VAL A 17 16.48 -29.85 -8.33
N VAL A 18 15.99 -30.46 -9.41
CA VAL A 18 16.86 -31.16 -10.37
C VAL A 18 17.78 -30.19 -11.12
N LEU A 19 17.27 -29.03 -11.51
CA LEU A 19 18.05 -28.03 -12.26
C LEU A 19 19.04 -27.26 -11.38
N PHE A 20 18.61 -26.86 -10.17
CA PHE A 20 19.39 -26.01 -9.28
C PHE A 20 20.12 -26.77 -8.16
N GLY A 21 19.72 -28.01 -7.88
CA GLY A 21 20.30 -28.85 -6.82
C GLY A 21 20.29 -28.16 -5.46
N GLY A 22 21.45 -28.19 -4.80
CA GLY A 22 21.67 -27.52 -3.51
C GLY A 22 21.68 -25.99 -3.56
N SER A 23 21.73 -25.38 -4.75
CA SER A 23 21.74 -23.92 -4.92
C SER A 23 20.33 -23.30 -4.95
N LEU A 24 19.27 -24.11 -5.00
CA LEU A 24 17.88 -23.64 -4.97
C LEU A 24 17.56 -22.71 -3.78
N PRO A 25 17.94 -23.01 -2.52
CA PRO A 25 17.74 -22.08 -1.40
C PRO A 25 18.48 -20.75 -1.58
N GLU A 26 19.65 -20.74 -2.22
CA GLU A 26 20.35 -19.49 -2.53
C GLU A 26 19.60 -18.68 -3.58
N VAL A 27 19.11 -19.32 -4.65
CA VAL A 27 18.29 -18.66 -5.68
C VAL A 27 17.00 -18.10 -5.08
N ALA A 28 16.32 -18.88 -4.24
CA ALA A 28 15.12 -18.44 -3.54
C ALA A 28 15.38 -17.24 -2.61
N ARG A 29 16.50 -17.26 -1.87
CA ARG A 29 16.93 -16.13 -1.03
C ARG A 29 17.22 -14.88 -1.86
N LYS A 30 17.93 -15.02 -2.98
CA LYS A 30 18.24 -13.90 -3.90
C LYS A 30 16.97 -13.34 -4.52
N ALA A 31 16.09 -14.19 -5.06
CA ALA A 31 14.82 -13.77 -5.64
C ALA A 31 13.90 -13.12 -4.60
N GLY A 32 13.81 -13.69 -3.39
CA GLY A 32 13.03 -13.11 -2.29
C GLY A 32 13.58 -11.78 -1.81
N ALA A 33 14.91 -11.61 -1.76
CA ALA A 33 15.54 -10.34 -1.44
C ALA A 33 15.20 -9.26 -2.47
N VAL A 34 15.31 -9.58 -3.78
CA VAL A 34 14.92 -8.68 -4.87
C VAL A 34 13.44 -8.32 -4.80
N TYR A 35 12.56 -9.29 -4.54
CA TYR A 35 11.12 -9.04 -4.38
C TYR A 35 10.81 -8.11 -3.19
N ARG A 36 11.47 -8.33 -2.05
CA ARG A 36 11.30 -7.49 -0.86
C ARG A 36 11.77 -6.05 -1.11
N GLU A 37 12.91 -5.89 -1.75
CA GLU A 37 13.45 -4.58 -2.08
C GLU A 37 12.56 -3.86 -3.11
N PHE A 38 12.12 -4.57 -4.16
CA PHE A 38 11.17 -4.04 -5.13
C PHE A 38 9.86 -3.60 -4.47
N ARG A 39 9.32 -4.39 -3.55
CA ARG A 39 8.11 -4.03 -2.80
C ARG A 39 8.31 -2.78 -1.95
N GLY A 40 9.43 -2.66 -1.24
CA GLY A 40 9.75 -1.46 -0.46
C GLY A 40 9.85 -0.22 -1.35
N ARG A 41 10.60 -0.32 -2.45
CA ARG A 41 10.74 0.78 -3.42
C ARG A 41 9.39 1.20 -4.03
N LEU A 42 8.51 0.26 -4.35
CA LEU A 42 7.17 0.58 -4.84
C LEU A 42 6.32 1.32 -3.80
N ASP A 43 6.46 0.97 -2.52
CA ASP A 43 5.73 1.60 -1.41
C ASP A 43 6.19 3.04 -1.19
N ASP A 44 7.49 3.29 -1.27
CA ASP A 44 8.08 4.63 -1.17
C ASP A 44 7.66 5.51 -2.36
N VAL A 45 7.67 4.93 -3.56
CA VAL A 45 7.19 5.61 -4.78
C VAL A 45 5.70 5.97 -4.63
N GLN A 46 4.85 5.07 -4.14
CA GLN A 46 3.45 5.39 -3.89
C GLN A 46 3.25 6.53 -2.89
N ARG A 47 4.08 6.59 -1.83
CA ARG A 47 4.06 7.71 -0.88
C ARG A 47 4.44 9.04 -1.54
N GLU A 48 5.54 9.06 -2.29
CA GLU A 48 5.97 10.26 -3.01
C GLU A 48 4.93 10.74 -4.04
N PHE A 49 4.31 9.82 -4.79
CA PHE A 49 3.24 10.18 -5.73
C PHE A 49 2.04 10.78 -5.02
N ARG A 50 1.61 10.22 -3.87
CA ARG A 50 0.47 10.75 -3.10
C ARG A 50 0.79 12.13 -2.52
N SER A 51 2.00 12.35 -2.01
CA SER A 51 2.41 13.67 -1.54
C SER A 51 2.51 14.69 -2.67
N ALA A 52 3.06 14.29 -3.82
CA ALA A 52 3.16 15.17 -4.99
C ALA A 52 1.78 15.50 -5.57
N GLU A 53 0.84 14.55 -5.58
CA GLU A 53 -0.55 14.76 -5.96
C GLU A 53 -1.25 15.73 -5.01
N TYR A 54 -1.06 15.57 -3.70
CA TYR A 54 -1.60 16.49 -2.68
C TYR A 54 -1.03 17.91 -2.83
N GLU A 55 0.29 18.04 -3.03
CA GLU A 55 0.93 19.34 -3.25
C GLU A 55 0.50 19.99 -4.57
N ALA A 56 0.40 19.22 -5.65
CA ALA A 56 -0.09 19.71 -6.93
C ALA A 56 -1.56 20.15 -6.84
N SER A 57 -2.41 19.37 -6.17
CA SER A 57 -3.81 19.73 -5.92
C SER A 57 -3.92 21.03 -5.13
N LYS A 58 -3.14 21.16 -4.05
CA LYS A 58 -3.08 22.38 -3.24
C LYS A 58 -2.58 23.60 -4.02
N ALA A 59 -1.60 23.42 -4.89
CA ALA A 59 -1.09 24.50 -5.75
C ALA A 59 -2.11 24.95 -6.80
N ILE A 60 -2.95 24.04 -7.29
CA ILE A 60 -3.99 24.33 -8.28
C ILE A 60 -5.22 24.97 -7.63
N ASN A 61 -5.58 24.58 -6.41
CA ASN A 61 -6.76 25.12 -5.73
C ASN A 61 -6.47 25.58 -4.28
N PRO A 62 -5.98 26.82 -4.08
CA PRO A 62 -5.62 27.33 -2.76
C PRO A 62 -6.82 27.54 -1.81
N TYR A 63 -8.06 27.37 -2.29
CA TYR A 63 -9.31 27.49 -1.51
C TYR A 63 -10.08 26.17 -1.37
N ALA A 64 -9.54 25.04 -1.83
CA ALA A 64 -10.13 23.73 -1.55
C ALA A 64 -9.93 23.37 -0.08
N THR A 65 -10.88 23.74 0.77
CA THR A 65 -11.07 23.11 2.08
C THR A 65 -11.15 21.61 1.87
N SER A 66 -10.21 20.89 2.48
CA SER A 66 -10.10 19.45 2.49
C SER A 66 -11.31 18.84 3.19
N ASP A 67 -12.25 18.34 2.40
CA ASP A 67 -13.25 17.36 2.85
C ASP A 67 -12.77 15.99 2.37
N GLY A 68 -12.44 15.11 3.30
CA GLY A 68 -12.21 13.68 3.04
C GLY A 68 -10.75 13.23 2.96
N GLN A 69 -10.11 13.01 4.12
CA GLN A 69 -9.31 11.80 4.31
C GLN A 69 -9.45 11.34 5.76
N GLU A 70 -10.43 10.47 5.99
CA GLU A 70 -10.51 9.60 7.16
C GLU A 70 -9.46 8.49 7.00
N ASP A 71 -8.25 8.70 7.50
CA ASP A 71 -7.38 7.61 7.93
C ASP A 71 -7.55 7.51 9.44
N GLY A 72 -8.07 6.36 9.89
CA GLY A 72 -8.48 6.12 11.26
C GLY A 72 -7.32 6.21 12.25
N ASP A 73 -7.41 7.21 13.13
CA ASP A 73 -6.94 7.13 14.50
C ASP A 73 -8.04 7.75 15.37
N ASP A 74 -8.54 6.95 16.32
CA ASP A 74 -9.54 7.33 17.32
C ASP A 74 -8.97 8.39 18.29
N GLU A 75 -8.82 9.63 17.82
CA GLU A 75 -8.69 10.79 18.70
C GLU A 75 -9.94 11.64 18.57
N GLU A 76 -10.84 11.46 19.56
CA GLU A 76 -12.02 12.25 19.86
C GLU A 76 -11.63 13.74 19.99
N THR A 77 -11.47 14.38 18.83
CA THR A 77 -11.20 15.80 18.74
C THR A 77 -12.54 16.46 19.00
N ALA A 78 -12.78 16.83 20.26
CA ALA A 78 -13.99 17.48 20.70
C ALA A 78 -14.30 18.69 19.81
N GLU A 79 -15.20 18.51 18.84
CA GLU A 79 -15.67 19.59 18.00
C GLU A 79 -16.34 20.63 18.91
N PRO A 80 -15.96 21.93 18.82
CA PRO A 80 -16.64 22.95 19.60
C PRO A 80 -18.06 23.11 19.04
N VAL A 81 -19.02 22.46 19.68
CA VAL A 81 -20.44 22.55 19.34
C VAL A 81 -20.90 24.01 19.45
N ALA A 82 -21.20 24.62 18.31
CA ALA A 82 -21.72 25.97 18.25
C ALA A 82 -23.05 26.07 19.01
N PRO A 83 -23.24 27.08 19.87
CA PRO A 83 -24.45 27.22 20.66
C PRO A 83 -25.66 27.43 19.76
N LYS A 84 -26.71 26.64 19.98
CA LYS A 84 -27.94 26.72 19.19
C LYS A 84 -28.68 28.03 19.50
N PHE A 85 -28.68 28.95 18.53
CA PHE A 85 -29.35 30.25 18.64
C PHE A 85 -30.86 30.08 18.46
N THR A 86 -31.63 30.36 19.50
CA THR A 86 -33.09 30.48 19.41
C THR A 86 -33.47 31.96 19.39
N PRO A 87 -33.93 32.50 18.26
CA PRO A 87 -34.37 33.89 18.20
C PRO A 87 -35.66 34.11 19.00
N PRO A 88 -35.82 35.26 19.70
CA PRO A 88 -37.05 35.59 20.39
C PRO A 88 -38.20 35.91 19.41
N SER A 89 -39.42 35.53 19.81
CA SER A 89 -40.69 35.78 19.10
C SER A 89 -41.20 37.20 19.27
#